data_AF-A0A9P8CMQ1-F1
#
_entry.id   AF-A0A9P8CMQ1-F1
#
_cell.length_a   1.000
_cell.length_b   1.000
_cell.length_c   1.000
_cell.angle_alpha   90.00
_cell.angle_beta   90.00
_cell.angle_gamma   90.00
#
_symmetry.space_group_name_H-M   'P 1'
#
loop_
_entity.id
_entity.type
_entity.pdbx_description
1 polymer ?
#
loop_
_entity_poly.entity_id
_entity_poly.type
_entity_poly.pdbx_seq_one_letter_code
_entity_poly.pdbx_strand_id
1 'polypeptide(L)'
;MSKFINSFKHVPLLLFRLNSGKSIKLREYSARRSRSFDVLSEAGTVKAKALTPSTYEAPNGASMRPLGEFQTALVENFKGSNVTVYAVPEGTQLPDDLILVHEHTDHYSLQPAVDMPLSELNEKITAFLRTHGTTYSRDEWLATFQQDEPAYPEWVWSEEYQMHYYYDDKGNCVWETEVHQQQTGKSSKGKTKKR
;
A
#
# COMPACT_ATOMS: atom_id res chain seq x y z
N MET A 1 16.07 -8.11 6.96
CA MET A 1 14.75 -8.75 6.82
C MET A 1 14.18 -8.30 5.49
N SER A 2 13.77 -9.25 4.62
CA SER A 2 13.22 -8.92 3.31
C SER A 2 11.94 -8.09 3.51
N LYS A 3 11.85 -6.96 2.81
CA LYS A 3 10.67 -6.08 2.85
C LYS A 3 9.51 -6.61 2.00
N PHE A 4 9.70 -7.71 1.29
CA PHE A 4 8.70 -8.32 0.41
C PHE A 4 7.73 -9.18 1.22
N ILE A 5 6.43 -8.86 1.15
CA ILE A 5 5.37 -9.72 1.68
C ILE A 5 4.75 -10.53 0.54
N ASN A 6 4.24 -9.86 -0.49
CA ASN A 6 3.58 -10.51 -1.63
C ASN A 6 3.63 -9.62 -2.90
N SER A 7 3.25 -10.18 -4.04
CA SER A 7 3.10 -9.45 -5.30
C SER A 7 1.82 -9.83 -6.05
N PHE A 8 1.21 -8.86 -6.71
CA PHE A 8 -0.11 -8.98 -7.31
C PHE A 8 -0.14 -8.47 -8.76
N LYS A 9 -0.98 -9.10 -9.58
CA LYS A 9 -1.38 -8.64 -10.93
C LYS A 9 -2.74 -7.95 -10.96
N HIS A 10 -3.33 -7.74 -9.79
CA HIS A 10 -4.49 -6.91 -9.58
C HIS A 10 -4.29 -6.10 -8.29
N VAL A 11 -5.13 -5.10 -8.06
CA VAL A 11 -5.14 -4.31 -6.84
C VAL A 11 -5.92 -5.07 -5.75
N PRO A 12 -5.31 -5.53 -4.64
CA PRO A 12 -5.94 -6.45 -3.69
C PRO A 12 -6.90 -5.78 -2.71
N LEU A 13 -6.96 -4.46 -2.67
CA LEU A 13 -7.85 -3.64 -1.85
C LEU A 13 -7.80 -2.18 -2.35
N LEU A 14 -8.68 -1.30 -1.88
CA LEU A 14 -8.64 0.12 -2.25
C LEU A 14 -7.28 0.75 -1.87
N LEU A 15 -6.52 1.20 -2.87
CA LEU A 15 -5.20 1.79 -2.67
C LEU A 15 -5.12 3.23 -3.16
N PHE A 16 -4.37 4.04 -2.43
CA PHE A 16 -4.17 5.45 -2.70
C PHE A 16 -2.74 5.76 -3.09
N ARG A 17 -2.56 6.50 -4.19
CA ARG A 17 -1.28 7.11 -4.57
C ARG A 17 -1.36 8.62 -4.36
N LEU A 18 -0.57 9.12 -3.43
CA LEU A 18 -0.35 10.54 -3.23
C LEU A 18 0.77 11.06 -4.14
N ASN A 19 0.51 12.15 -4.87
CA ASN A 19 1.45 12.71 -5.82
C ASN A 19 1.42 14.24 -5.85
N SER A 20 2.53 14.84 -6.30
CA SER A 20 2.58 16.26 -6.66
C SER A 20 2.29 16.42 -8.15
N GLY A 21 1.08 16.87 -8.47
CA GLY A 21 0.53 16.97 -9.82
C GLY A 21 -0.02 15.65 -10.35
N LYS A 22 -0.46 15.69 -11.62
CA LYS A 22 -1.15 14.56 -12.28
C LYS A 22 -0.22 13.56 -12.98
N SER A 23 1.06 13.86 -13.09
CA SER A 23 2.05 12.98 -13.72
C SER A 23 2.97 12.41 -12.67
N ILE A 24 3.17 11.10 -12.71
CA ILE A 24 4.09 10.44 -11.80
C ILE A 24 5.52 10.74 -12.24
N LYS A 25 6.35 11.12 -11.26
CA LYS A 25 7.78 11.36 -11.43
C LYS A 25 8.53 10.68 -10.29
N LEU A 26 8.88 9.43 -10.50
CA LEU A 26 9.68 8.65 -9.57
C LEU A 26 11.07 9.29 -9.43
N ARG A 27 11.54 9.37 -8.19
CA ARG A 27 12.84 9.94 -7.82
C ARG A 27 13.89 8.85 -7.95
N GLU A 28 14.81 9.05 -8.89
CA GLU A 28 15.98 8.21 -9.03
C GLU A 28 16.97 8.44 -7.89
N TYR A 29 17.60 7.37 -7.40
CA TYR A 29 18.69 7.47 -6.46
C TYR A 29 19.84 8.32 -7.01
N SER A 30 20.31 9.26 -6.21
CA SER A 30 21.52 10.03 -6.50
C SER A 30 22.30 10.25 -5.21
N ALA A 31 23.61 9.99 -5.24
CA ALA A 31 24.50 10.21 -4.10
C ALA A 31 24.44 11.66 -3.56
N ARG A 32 24.07 12.63 -4.40
CA ARG A 32 23.94 14.05 -4.02
C ARG A 32 22.61 14.41 -3.36
N ARG A 33 21.56 13.59 -3.50
CA ARG A 33 20.18 13.86 -3.02
C ARG A 33 19.61 12.71 -2.18
N SER A 34 20.49 12.00 -1.48
CA SER A 34 20.27 10.65 -0.90
C SER A 34 19.18 10.51 0.18
N ARG A 35 18.47 11.57 0.58
CA ARG A 35 17.55 11.49 1.72
C ARG A 35 16.25 10.73 1.42
N SER A 36 15.84 10.63 0.15
CA SER A 36 14.66 9.86 -0.25
C SER A 36 14.63 9.63 -1.76
N PHE A 37 14.45 8.39 -2.19
CA PHE A 37 14.34 7.99 -3.60
C PHE A 37 13.30 6.88 -3.73
N ASP A 38 12.76 6.70 -4.93
CA ASP A 38 11.71 5.72 -5.23
C ASP A 38 12.25 4.52 -6.02
N VAL A 39 13.33 4.72 -6.79
CA VAL A 39 13.94 3.67 -7.62
C VAL A 39 15.47 3.78 -7.65
N LEU A 40 16.12 2.64 -7.82
CA LEU A 40 17.53 2.54 -8.20
C LEU A 40 17.61 2.05 -9.64
N SER A 41 18.13 2.90 -10.53
CA SER A 41 18.32 2.54 -11.93
C SER A 41 19.76 2.10 -12.21
N GLU A 42 19.92 1.26 -13.21
CA GLU A 42 21.20 0.88 -13.79
C GLU A 42 21.26 1.46 -15.20
N ALA A 43 22.13 2.45 -15.41
CA ALA A 43 22.23 3.18 -16.67
C ALA A 43 20.87 3.73 -17.18
N GLY A 44 20.02 4.22 -16.26
CA GLY A 44 18.69 4.77 -16.58
C GLY A 44 17.58 3.72 -16.72
N THR A 45 17.90 2.43 -16.58
CA THR A 45 16.94 1.33 -16.65
C THR A 45 16.54 0.87 -15.25
N VAL A 46 15.25 0.76 -14.98
CA VAL A 46 14.71 0.19 -13.75
C VAL A 46 14.49 -1.32 -13.95
N LYS A 47 15.03 -2.12 -13.04
CA LYS A 47 14.97 -3.59 -13.10
C LYS A 47 13.65 -4.14 -12.54
N ALA A 48 13.15 -5.23 -13.12
CA ALA A 48 11.97 -5.95 -12.64
C ALA A 48 12.28 -6.82 -11.40
N LYS A 49 12.64 -6.19 -10.27
CA LYS A 49 13.16 -6.88 -9.07
C LYS A 49 12.13 -7.76 -8.36
N ALA A 50 10.85 -7.49 -8.54
CA ALA A 50 9.75 -8.14 -7.83
C ALA A 50 9.42 -9.54 -8.36
N LEU A 51 9.98 -9.96 -9.50
CA LEU A 51 9.71 -11.27 -10.10
C LEU A 51 10.30 -12.43 -9.29
N THR A 52 11.34 -12.17 -8.50
CA THR A 52 12.03 -13.18 -7.70
C THR A 52 12.07 -12.71 -6.24
N PRO A 53 11.11 -13.12 -5.39
CA PRO A 53 11.00 -12.65 -4.01
C PRO A 53 12.28 -12.80 -3.18
N SER A 54 13.03 -13.88 -3.39
CA SER A 54 14.27 -14.17 -2.65
C SER A 54 15.41 -13.19 -2.93
N THR A 55 15.35 -12.46 -4.05
CA THR A 55 16.35 -11.47 -4.46
C THR A 55 15.77 -10.05 -4.49
N TYR A 56 14.59 -9.85 -3.91
CA TYR A 56 13.90 -8.58 -3.98
C TYR A 56 14.60 -7.50 -3.15
N GLU A 57 14.78 -6.32 -3.77
CA GLU A 57 15.35 -5.14 -3.12
C GLU A 57 14.49 -3.89 -3.38
N ALA A 58 13.97 -3.30 -2.30
CA ALA A 58 13.25 -2.03 -2.30
C ALA A 58 14.19 -0.83 -2.05
N PRO A 59 13.82 0.40 -2.45
CA PRO A 59 12.60 0.78 -3.17
C PRO A 59 12.76 0.58 -4.69
N ASN A 60 11.64 0.29 -5.37
CA ASN A 60 11.64 0.01 -6.82
C ASN A 60 10.35 0.46 -7.53
N GLY A 61 9.65 1.48 -7.03
CA GLY A 61 8.41 1.93 -7.66
C GLY A 61 7.62 3.00 -6.91
N ALA A 62 6.37 3.20 -7.34
CA ALA A 62 5.47 4.22 -6.80
C ALA A 62 4.76 3.71 -5.55
N SER A 63 5.04 4.31 -4.39
CA SER A 63 4.33 4.03 -3.14
C SER A 63 2.82 4.22 -3.27
N MET A 64 2.06 3.23 -2.82
CA MET A 64 0.62 3.25 -2.64
C MET A 64 0.28 2.76 -1.23
N ARG A 65 -0.84 3.18 -0.66
CA ARG A 65 -1.26 2.78 0.69
C ARG A 65 -2.77 2.57 0.77
N PRO A 66 -3.26 1.66 1.62
CA PRO A 66 -4.68 1.58 1.96
C PRO A 66 -5.18 2.86 2.61
N LEU A 67 -6.50 2.95 2.81
CA LEU A 67 -7.05 3.89 3.78
C LEU A 67 -6.54 3.52 5.19
N GLY A 68 -6.17 4.53 5.98
CA GLY A 68 -5.68 4.33 7.34
C GLY A 68 -4.91 5.56 7.85
N GLU A 69 -4.52 5.53 9.13
CA GLU A 69 -3.86 6.67 9.80
C GLU A 69 -2.65 7.21 9.04
N PHE A 70 -1.80 6.31 8.52
CA PHE A 70 -0.62 6.71 7.75
C PHE A 70 -0.97 7.41 6.44
N GLN A 71 -1.97 6.91 5.72
CA GLN A 71 -2.40 7.53 4.46
C GLN A 71 -3.08 8.88 4.72
N THR A 72 -3.92 8.98 5.74
CA THR A 72 -4.53 10.25 6.17
C THR A 72 -3.47 11.27 6.55
N ALA A 73 -2.54 10.89 7.42
CA ALA A 73 -1.44 11.76 7.83
C ALA A 73 -0.57 12.19 6.65
N LEU A 74 -0.36 11.32 5.65
CA LEU A 74 0.36 11.67 4.44
C LEU A 74 -0.39 12.74 3.63
N VAL A 75 -1.71 12.61 3.44
CA VAL A 75 -2.52 13.57 2.68
C VAL A 75 -2.57 14.94 3.39
N GLU A 76 -2.78 14.94 4.71
CA GLU A 76 -2.82 16.14 5.55
C GLU A 76 -1.50 16.91 5.51
N ASN A 77 -0.38 16.19 5.68
CA ASN A 77 0.94 16.80 5.86
C ASN A 77 1.72 16.97 4.55
N PHE A 78 1.18 16.52 3.41
CA PHE A 78 1.88 16.59 2.14
C PHE A 78 2.19 18.05 1.77
N LYS A 79 3.45 18.35 1.46
CA LYS A 79 3.85 19.71 1.09
C LYS A 79 3.57 20.00 -0.38
N GLY A 80 3.04 21.19 -0.66
CA GLY A 80 2.73 21.67 -2.00
C GLY A 80 1.25 21.98 -2.19
N SER A 81 0.95 22.84 -3.16
CA SER A 81 -0.41 23.24 -3.52
C SER A 81 -1.07 22.31 -4.55
N ASN A 82 -0.27 21.59 -5.33
CA ASN A 82 -0.75 20.76 -6.44
C ASN A 82 -0.85 19.29 -6.02
N VAL A 83 -1.46 19.02 -4.88
CA VAL A 83 -1.62 17.66 -4.38
C VAL A 83 -2.68 16.94 -5.19
N THR A 84 -2.37 15.71 -5.59
CA THR A 84 -3.28 14.82 -6.30
C THR A 84 -3.25 13.47 -5.62
N VAL A 85 -4.41 12.96 -5.23
CA VAL A 85 -4.58 11.62 -4.66
C VAL A 85 -5.34 10.78 -5.68
N TYR A 86 -4.73 9.68 -6.13
CA TYR A 86 -5.41 8.68 -6.94
C TYR A 86 -5.92 7.57 -6.03
N ALA A 87 -7.21 7.27 -6.08
CA ALA A 87 -7.80 6.11 -5.45
C ALA A 87 -8.04 5.03 -6.51
N VAL A 88 -7.40 3.87 -6.38
CA VAL A 88 -7.51 2.75 -7.32
C VAL A 88 -8.35 1.65 -6.66
N PRO A 89 -9.50 1.28 -7.24
CA PRO A 89 -10.39 0.28 -6.65
C PRO A 89 -9.73 -1.10 -6.55
N GLU A 90 -10.17 -1.87 -5.54
CA GLU A 90 -9.92 -3.31 -5.45
C GLU A 90 -10.36 -4.03 -6.74
N GLY A 91 -9.63 -5.10 -7.09
CA GLY A 91 -9.89 -5.92 -8.28
C GLY A 91 -9.38 -5.32 -9.59
N THR A 92 -8.90 -4.07 -9.59
CA THR A 92 -8.32 -3.43 -10.78
C THR A 92 -7.15 -4.24 -11.32
N GLN A 93 -7.24 -4.69 -12.58
CA GLN A 93 -6.18 -5.46 -13.22
C GLN A 93 -4.99 -4.57 -13.59
N LEU A 94 -3.77 -5.04 -13.33
CA LEU A 94 -2.56 -4.37 -13.75
C LEU A 94 -2.21 -4.78 -15.19
N PRO A 95 -1.65 -3.87 -16.00
CA PRO A 95 -0.98 -4.22 -17.25
C PRO A 95 0.14 -5.25 -17.02
N ASP A 96 0.41 -6.07 -18.04
CA ASP A 96 1.41 -7.15 -17.96
C ASP A 96 2.82 -6.67 -17.56
N ASP A 97 3.15 -5.44 -17.93
CA ASP A 97 4.43 -4.78 -17.67
C ASP A 97 4.52 -4.07 -16.31
N LEU A 98 3.45 -4.10 -15.51
CA LEU A 98 3.42 -3.61 -14.13
C LEU A 98 3.15 -4.74 -13.14
N ILE A 99 3.63 -4.54 -11.92
CA ILE A 99 3.37 -5.43 -10.78
C ILE A 99 3.18 -4.60 -9.52
N LEU A 100 2.22 -4.99 -8.68
CA LEU A 100 2.03 -4.37 -7.39
C LEU A 100 2.71 -5.24 -6.34
N VAL A 101 3.58 -4.65 -5.54
CA VAL A 101 4.27 -5.34 -4.45
C VAL A 101 3.72 -4.84 -3.13
N HIS A 102 3.27 -5.75 -2.28
CA HIS A 102 3.05 -5.46 -0.87
C HIS A 102 4.39 -5.59 -0.18
N GLU A 103 4.93 -4.43 0.20
CA GLU A 103 6.12 -4.35 1.01
C GLU A 103 5.74 -4.48 2.49
N HIS A 104 6.59 -4.05 3.43
CA HIS A 104 6.28 -4.12 4.85
C HIS A 104 5.03 -3.31 5.24
N THR A 105 4.39 -3.68 6.35
CA THR A 105 3.28 -2.93 6.97
C THR A 105 2.14 -2.68 5.97
N ASP A 106 1.69 -1.43 5.80
CA ASP A 106 0.66 -1.00 4.86
C ASP A 106 1.22 -0.47 3.53
N HIS A 107 2.52 -0.65 3.26
CA HIS A 107 3.17 -0.06 2.11
C HIS A 107 3.06 -0.97 0.89
N TYR A 108 2.37 -0.48 -0.14
CA TYR A 108 2.34 -1.09 -1.46
C TYR A 108 3.21 -0.26 -2.42
N SER A 109 3.68 -0.88 -3.49
CA SER A 109 4.52 -0.20 -4.48
C SER A 109 4.20 -0.73 -5.87
N LEU A 110 3.83 0.17 -6.77
CA LEU A 110 3.60 -0.15 -8.19
C LEU A 110 4.93 -0.07 -8.94
N GLN A 111 5.37 -1.20 -9.47
CA GLN A 111 6.73 -1.47 -9.94
C GLN A 111 6.73 -2.02 -11.38
N PRO A 112 7.87 -1.98 -12.09
CA PRO A 112 8.00 -2.67 -13.36
C PRO A 112 7.96 -4.20 -13.18
N ALA A 113 7.21 -4.89 -14.05
CA ALA A 113 7.27 -6.33 -14.22
C ALA A 113 8.23 -6.77 -15.34
N VAL A 114 8.77 -5.82 -16.11
CA VAL A 114 9.81 -6.01 -17.12
C VAL A 114 10.82 -4.87 -17.02
N ASP A 115 12.08 -5.13 -17.36
CA ASP A 115 13.11 -4.08 -17.38
C ASP A 115 12.70 -2.96 -18.36
N MET A 116 12.72 -1.72 -17.89
CA MET A 116 12.32 -0.57 -18.71
C MET A 116 13.01 0.74 -18.28
N PRO A 117 13.15 1.73 -19.18
CA PRO A 117 13.61 3.07 -18.82
C PRO A 117 12.74 3.71 -17.74
N LEU A 118 13.34 4.51 -16.85
CA LEU A 118 12.60 5.22 -15.81
C LEU A 118 11.50 6.13 -16.38
N SER A 119 11.74 6.78 -17.52
CA SER A 119 10.73 7.60 -18.20
C SER A 119 9.51 6.78 -18.62
N GLU A 120 9.74 5.60 -19.17
CA GLU A 120 8.67 4.69 -19.59
C GLU A 120 7.87 4.17 -18.38
N LEU A 121 8.55 3.81 -17.28
CA LEU A 121 7.87 3.44 -16.04
C LEU A 121 6.97 4.57 -15.51
N ASN A 122 7.45 5.81 -15.52
CA ASN A 122 6.66 6.97 -15.12
C ASN A 122 5.42 7.15 -16.01
N GLU A 123 5.56 6.98 -17.31
CA GLU A 123 4.47 7.08 -18.28
C GLU A 123 3.42 5.98 -18.06
N LYS A 124 3.86 4.72 -17.91
CA LYS A 124 2.96 3.58 -17.67
C LYS A 124 2.20 3.71 -16.36
N ILE A 125 2.87 4.07 -15.27
CA ILE A 125 2.19 4.30 -13.97
C ILE A 125 1.21 5.46 -14.10
N THR A 126 1.60 6.56 -14.76
CA THR A 126 0.69 7.70 -14.99
C THR A 126 -0.54 7.27 -15.79
N ALA A 127 -0.36 6.50 -16.85
CA ALA A 127 -1.45 6.00 -17.69
C ALA A 127 -2.38 5.07 -16.91
N PHE A 128 -1.82 4.15 -16.12
CA PHE A 128 -2.58 3.24 -15.25
C PHE A 128 -3.45 4.03 -14.26
N LEU A 129 -2.84 4.95 -13.48
CA LEU A 129 -3.56 5.72 -12.47
C LEU A 129 -4.62 6.64 -13.05
N ARG A 130 -4.39 7.22 -14.23
CA ARG A 130 -5.38 8.08 -14.91
C ARG A 130 -6.54 7.30 -15.50
N THR A 131 -6.29 6.06 -15.93
CA THR A 131 -7.32 5.21 -16.55
C THR A 131 -8.20 4.55 -15.49
N HIS A 132 -7.60 4.07 -14.40
CA HIS A 132 -8.30 3.25 -13.41
C HIS A 132 -8.53 3.94 -12.07
N GLY A 133 -7.86 5.05 -11.80
CA GLY A 133 -7.96 5.75 -10.54
C GLY A 133 -8.98 6.90 -10.56
N THR A 134 -9.77 7.01 -9.51
CA THR A 134 -10.51 8.24 -9.21
C THR A 134 -9.53 9.27 -8.66
N THR A 135 -9.57 10.48 -9.20
CA THR A 135 -8.65 11.56 -8.83
C THR A 135 -9.30 12.52 -7.85
N TYR A 136 -8.60 12.83 -6.76
CA TYR A 136 -9.01 13.80 -5.75
C TYR A 136 -7.93 14.87 -5.58
N SER A 137 -8.35 16.10 -5.32
CA SER A 137 -7.54 17.08 -4.59
C SER A 137 -7.41 16.69 -3.12
N ARG A 138 -6.54 17.38 -2.37
CA ARG A 138 -6.41 17.15 -0.92
C ARG A 138 -7.77 17.30 -0.22
N ASP A 139 -8.44 18.41 -0.45
CA ASP A 139 -9.66 18.77 0.28
C ASP A 139 -10.82 17.83 -0.08
N GLU A 140 -10.94 17.43 -1.35
CA GLU A 140 -11.92 16.42 -1.77
C GLU A 140 -11.64 15.06 -1.13
N TRP A 141 -10.37 14.64 -1.07
CA TRP A 141 -10.00 13.37 -0.44
C TRP A 141 -10.32 13.38 1.05
N LEU A 142 -9.94 14.45 1.76
CA LEU A 142 -10.24 14.61 3.19
C LEU A 142 -11.76 14.63 3.42
N ALA A 143 -12.53 15.42 2.66
CA ALA A 143 -13.99 15.42 2.79
C ALA A 143 -14.65 14.06 2.52
N THR A 144 -14.03 13.22 1.68
CA THR A 144 -14.57 11.90 1.29
C THR A 144 -14.18 10.81 2.29
N PHE A 145 -12.93 10.80 2.75
CA PHE A 145 -12.34 9.68 3.50
C PHE A 145 -11.96 10.02 4.94
N GLN A 146 -12.00 11.30 5.32
CA GLN A 146 -11.76 11.77 6.70
C GLN A 146 -13.10 11.94 7.45
N GLN A 147 -14.03 10.99 7.33
CA GLN A 147 -15.20 10.95 8.21
C GLN A 147 -14.85 10.19 9.49
N ASP A 148 -15.37 10.71 10.61
CA ASP A 148 -15.11 10.29 11.99
C ASP A 148 -15.22 8.77 12.17
N GLU A 149 -14.19 8.21 12.83
CA GLU A 149 -13.97 6.83 13.27
C GLU A 149 -14.92 5.72 12.77
N PRO A 150 -14.41 4.66 12.10
CA PRO A 150 -15.07 3.39 12.23
C PRO A 150 -14.88 2.92 13.68
N ALA A 151 -15.98 2.80 14.43
CA ALA A 151 -16.01 2.37 15.83
C ALA A 151 -15.39 0.98 16.09
N TYR A 152 -14.97 0.26 15.04
CA TYR A 152 -14.28 -1.03 15.05
C TYR A 152 -13.51 -1.16 13.72
N PRO A 153 -12.39 -1.91 13.63
CA PRO A 153 -11.72 -2.10 12.35
C PRO A 153 -12.70 -2.70 11.33
N GLU A 154 -12.73 -2.15 10.11
CA GLU A 154 -13.48 -2.73 8.99
C GLU A 154 -12.90 -4.11 8.68
N TRP A 155 -13.59 -5.13 9.17
CA TRP A 155 -13.34 -6.52 8.86
C TRP A 155 -13.53 -6.74 7.36
N VAL A 156 -12.44 -7.04 6.65
CA VAL A 156 -12.43 -7.36 5.22
C VAL A 156 -12.69 -8.86 5.05
N TRP A 157 -13.73 -9.22 4.30
CA TRP A 157 -14.01 -10.62 3.96
C TRP A 157 -13.00 -11.13 2.94
N SER A 158 -12.30 -12.22 3.25
CA SER A 158 -11.48 -12.94 2.29
C SER A 158 -12.26 -14.10 1.67
N GLU A 159 -12.54 -14.03 0.37
CA GLU A 159 -13.14 -15.16 -0.37
C GLU A 159 -12.22 -16.39 -0.42
N GLU A 160 -10.90 -16.19 -0.43
CA GLU A 160 -9.93 -17.31 -0.49
C GLU A 160 -9.93 -18.13 0.80
N TYR A 161 -9.99 -17.45 1.95
CA TYR A 161 -9.92 -18.10 3.25
C TYR A 161 -11.31 -18.34 3.88
N GLN A 162 -12.36 -17.72 3.34
CA GLN A 162 -13.72 -17.70 3.89
C GLN A 162 -13.76 -17.14 5.33
N MET A 163 -13.02 -16.05 5.55
CA MET A 163 -12.84 -15.44 6.88
C MET A 163 -12.70 -13.92 6.77
N HIS A 164 -13.09 -13.19 7.82
CA HIS A 164 -12.73 -11.79 7.91
C HIS A 164 -11.31 -11.59 8.45
N TYR A 165 -10.63 -10.55 7.97
CA TYR A 165 -9.37 -10.06 8.50
C TYR A 165 -9.36 -8.53 8.53
N TYR A 166 -8.49 -7.95 9.34
CA TYR A 166 -8.13 -6.53 9.24
C TYR A 166 -6.63 -6.37 9.46
N TYR A 167 -6.09 -5.19 9.14
CA TYR A 167 -4.71 -4.86 9.49
C TYR A 167 -4.67 -4.00 10.74
N ASP A 168 -3.89 -4.40 11.75
CA ASP A 168 -3.73 -3.61 12.97
C ASP A 168 -2.90 -2.34 12.76
N ASP A 169 -2.77 -1.53 13.81
CA ASP A 169 -1.98 -0.28 13.85
C ASP A 169 -0.48 -0.48 13.50
N LYS A 170 -0.01 -1.72 13.52
CA LYS A 170 1.36 -2.13 13.20
C LYS A 170 1.46 -2.81 11.83
N GLY A 171 0.36 -2.90 11.09
CA GLY A 171 0.28 -3.53 9.78
C GLY A 171 0.32 -5.06 9.82
N ASN A 172 0.03 -5.69 10.96
CA ASN A 172 -0.16 -7.13 11.04
C ASN A 172 -1.56 -7.50 10.56
N CYS A 173 -1.67 -8.54 9.74
CA CYS A 173 -2.97 -9.12 9.39
C CYS A 173 -3.52 -9.88 10.60
N VAL A 174 -4.69 -9.47 11.08
CA VAL A 174 -5.41 -10.08 12.21
C VAL A 174 -6.66 -10.75 11.67
N TRP A 175 -6.78 -12.06 11.89
CA TRP A 175 -7.94 -12.84 11.46
C TRP A 175 -9.01 -12.92 12.55
N GLU A 176 -10.29 -12.97 12.16
CA GLU A 176 -11.45 -12.96 13.08
C GLU A 176 -11.39 -14.05 14.17
N THR A 177 -10.85 -15.22 13.81
CA THR A 177 -10.70 -16.36 14.70
C THR A 177 -9.68 -16.14 15.82
N GLU A 178 -8.64 -15.34 15.59
CA GLU A 178 -7.58 -15.11 16.58
C GLU A 178 -8.08 -14.25 17.75
N VAL A 179 -9.02 -13.34 17.48
CA VAL A 179 -9.65 -12.50 18.50
C VAL A 179 -10.59 -13.33 19.40
N HIS A 180 -11.34 -14.26 18.82
CA HIS A 180 -12.23 -15.16 19.58
C HIS A 180 -11.45 -16.11 20.52
N GLN A 181 -10.26 -16.55 20.13
CA GLN A 181 -9.40 -17.39 20.99
C GLN A 181 -8.82 -16.59 22.18
N GLN A 182 -8.47 -15.31 22.00
CA GLN A 182 -7.98 -14.48 23.10
C GLN A 182 -9.06 -14.10 24.13
N GLN A 183 -10.32 -13.96 23.71
CA GLN A 183 -11.44 -13.67 24.61
C GLN A 183 -11.88 -14.89 25.43
N THR A 184 -11.82 -16.09 24.84
CA THR A 184 -12.19 -17.34 25.53
C THR A 184 -11.12 -17.85 26.51
N GLY A 185 -9.86 -17.41 26.36
CA GLY A 185 -8.76 -17.77 27.27
C GLY A 185 -8.73 -17.04 28.62
N LYS A 186 -9.57 -16.01 28.85
CA LYS A 186 -9.50 -15.17 30.07
C LYS A 186 -10.44 -15.56 31.22
N SER A 187 -11.19 -16.67 31.13
CA SER A 187 -12.10 -17.09 32.22
C SER A 187 -11.74 -18.46 32.79
N SER A 188 -10.78 -18.52 33.72
CA SER A 188 -10.77 -19.51 34.81
C SER A 188 -9.71 -19.20 35.88
N LYS A 189 -10.05 -18.32 36.83
CA LYS A 189 -9.52 -18.43 38.20
C LYS A 189 -10.70 -18.50 39.17
N GLY A 190 -11.25 -19.71 39.29
CA GLY A 190 -12.15 -20.07 40.37
C GLY A 190 -11.45 -19.93 41.71
N LYS A 191 -11.93 -19.00 42.56
CA LYS A 191 -11.60 -19.00 43.98
C LYS A 191 -12.44 -20.06 44.68
N THR A 192 -11.81 -21.20 44.92
CA THR A 192 -12.32 -22.26 45.80
C THR A 192 -12.36 -21.73 47.24
N LYS A 193 -13.57 -21.65 47.81
CA LYS A 193 -13.81 -21.51 49.26
C LYS A 193 -13.54 -22.85 49.96
N LYS A 194 -12.68 -22.86 50.96
CA LYS A 194 -12.59 -23.83 52.07
C LYS A 194 -11.84 -23.10 53.21
N ARG A 195 -12.19 -23.18 54.48
CA ARG A 195 -13.34 -23.69 55.21
C ARG A 195 -13.22 -23.08 56.61
#